data_AF-A0A6C0JLJ5-F1
#
_entry.id   AF-A0A6C0JLJ5-F1
#
_cell.length_a   1.000
_cell.length_b   1.000
_cell.length_c   1.000
_cell.angle_alpha   90.00
_cell.angle_beta   90.00
_cell.angle_gamma   90.00
#
_symmetry.space_group_name_H-M   'P 1'
#
loop_
_entity.id
_entity.type
_entity.pdbx_description
1 polymer ?
#
loop_
_entity_poly.entity_id
_entity_poly.type
_entity_poly.pdbx_seq_one_letter_code
_entity_poly.pdbx_strand_id
1 'polypeptide(L)'
;MPTANTRLFQLHFVYKNTQLDDDELVVERVIQTPNLTEPMFRLAFTTTTNSGNRVTYRSYLNRHRLETYVQSTLNSLRADHDPFDIIQVSSSVFPSFMYKVEEMSWEMRETIMDVIMTTVNSDVARIHG
;
A
#
# COMPACT_ATOMS: atom_id res chain seq x y z
N MET A 1 -12.23 -24.52 -1.73
CA MET A 1 -12.80 -23.15 -1.71
C MET A 1 -11.64 -22.18 -1.79
N PRO A 2 -11.67 -21.15 -2.67
CA PRO A 2 -10.62 -20.14 -2.70
C PRO A 2 -10.75 -19.34 -1.41
N THR A 3 -9.80 -19.54 -0.51
CA THR A 3 -9.69 -18.83 0.75
C THR A 3 -9.45 -17.35 0.44
N ALA A 4 -10.33 -16.48 0.95
CA ALA A 4 -10.31 -15.06 0.64
C ALA A 4 -8.97 -14.43 1.02
N ASN A 5 -8.33 -13.72 0.09
CA ASN A 5 -7.16 -12.93 0.41
C ASN A 5 -7.57 -11.85 1.43
N THR A 6 -6.89 -11.81 2.56
CA THR A 6 -7.17 -10.81 3.61
C THR A 6 -6.40 -9.54 3.27
N ARG A 7 -7.11 -8.43 3.05
CA ARG A 7 -6.49 -7.11 2.89
C ARG A 7 -5.82 -6.71 4.20
N LEU A 8 -4.54 -6.37 4.13
CA LEU A 8 -3.74 -5.92 5.26
C LEU A 8 -3.75 -4.40 5.34
N PHE A 9 -3.41 -3.74 4.24
CA PHE A 9 -3.53 -2.29 4.15
C PHE A 9 -3.85 -1.83 2.73
N GLN A 10 -4.28 -0.58 2.64
CA GLN A 10 -4.54 0.14 1.41
C GLN A 10 -4.02 1.57 1.53
N LEU A 11 -3.29 2.01 0.51
CA LEU A 11 -3.03 3.42 0.25
C LEU A 11 -3.96 3.85 -0.88
N HIS A 12 -4.75 4.89 -0.65
CA HIS A 12 -5.61 5.49 -1.66
C HIS A 12 -5.11 6.91 -1.90
N PHE A 13 -4.77 7.22 -3.15
CA PHE A 13 -4.16 8.46 -3.57
C PHE A 13 -5.19 9.27 -4.34
N VAL A 14 -5.60 10.40 -3.78
CA VAL A 14 -6.64 11.26 -4.34
C VAL A 14 -5.99 12.38 -5.12
N TYR A 15 -6.34 12.52 -6.40
CA TYR A 15 -5.77 13.58 -7.24
C TYR A 15 -6.34 14.95 -6.87
N LYS A 16 -5.51 15.98 -6.94
CA LYS A 16 -5.97 17.38 -6.81
C LYS A 16 -6.89 17.79 -7.96
N ASN A 17 -6.71 17.18 -9.13
CA ASN A 17 -7.56 17.36 -10.29
C ASN A 17 -8.53 16.19 -10.42
N THR A 18 -9.83 16.45 -10.23
CA THR A 18 -10.90 15.44 -10.22
C THR A 18 -11.25 14.87 -11.61
N GLN A 19 -10.45 15.16 -12.64
CA GLN A 19 -10.61 14.60 -13.98
C GLN A 19 -9.95 13.23 -14.14
N LEU A 20 -9.12 12.83 -13.17
CA LEU A 20 -8.51 11.50 -13.10
C LEU A 20 -9.20 10.68 -12.02
N ASP A 21 -9.34 9.38 -12.25
CA ASP A 21 -9.76 8.47 -11.19
C ASP A 21 -8.61 8.29 -10.20
N ASP A 22 -8.94 8.20 -8.91
CA ASP A 22 -7.99 8.00 -7.83
C ASP A 22 -7.18 6.70 -7.99
N ASP A 23 -5.92 6.75 -7.56
CA ASP A 23 -5.01 5.62 -7.59
C ASP A 23 -5.10 4.84 -6.28
N GLU A 24 -4.84 3.53 -6.34
CA GLU A 24 -4.83 2.70 -5.14
C GLU A 24 -3.69 1.69 -5.14
N LEU A 25 -3.11 1.49 -3.96
CA LEU A 25 -2.20 0.40 -3.67
C LEU A 25 -2.81 -0.45 -2.56
N VAL A 26 -3.07 -1.71 -2.88
CA VAL A 26 -3.66 -2.69 -1.97
C VAL A 26 -2.65 -3.78 -1.69
N VAL A 27 -2.47 -4.10 -0.40
CA VAL A 27 -1.64 -5.22 0.02
C VAL A 27 -2.46 -6.24 0.77
N GLU A 28 -2.33 -7.48 0.33
CA GLU A 28 -3.07 -8.62 0.86
C GLU A 28 -2.12 -9.73 1.30
N ARG A 29 -2.55 -10.45 2.33
CA ARG A 29 -1.91 -11.69 2.74
C ARG A 29 -2.04 -12.72 1.62
N VAL A 30 -0.91 -13.33 1.24
CA VAL A 30 -0.91 -14.58 0.47
C VAL A 30 -0.99 -15.73 1.45
N ILE A 31 -1.85 -16.69 1.15
CA ILE A 31 -1.95 -17.91 1.96
C ILE A 31 -0.66 -18.69 1.74
N GLN A 32 0.14 -18.79 2.80
CA GLN A 32 1.40 -19.48 2.75
C GLN A 32 1.17 -20.94 2.35
N THR A 33 1.88 -21.36 1.30
CA THR A 33 2.02 -22.77 0.98
C THR A 33 3.16 -23.36 1.83
N PRO A 34 3.13 -24.66 2.18
CA PRO A 34 4.14 -25.30 3.04
C PRO A 34 5.58 -25.17 2.54
N ASN A 35 5.79 -24.79 1.28
CA ASN A 35 7.09 -24.72 0.62
C ASN A 35 7.69 -23.30 0.60
N LEU A 36 7.01 -22.29 1.15
CA LEU A 36 7.54 -20.94 1.26
C LEU A 36 8.33 -20.79 2.56
N THR A 37 9.61 -20.45 2.44
CA THR A 37 10.51 -20.18 3.58
C THR A 37 10.27 -18.82 4.21
N GLU A 38 9.60 -17.90 3.50
CA GLU A 38 9.32 -16.54 3.96
C GLU A 38 7.85 -16.15 3.71
N PRO A 39 7.24 -15.32 4.58
CA PRO A 39 5.94 -14.73 4.31
C PRO A 39 5.95 -13.89 3.03
N MET A 40 4.99 -14.17 2.15
CA MET A 40 4.77 -13.45 0.90
C MET A 40 3.48 -12.62 0.98
N PHE A 41 3.51 -11.46 0.36
CA PHE A 41 2.40 -10.51 0.27
C PHE A 41 2.08 -10.25 -1.18
N ARG A 42 0.79 -10.13 -1.50
CA ARG A 42 0.32 -9.73 -2.81
C ARG A 42 0.13 -8.22 -2.79
N LEU A 43 0.82 -7.53 -3.68
CA LEU A 43 0.64 -6.11 -3.92
C LEU A 43 -0.13 -5.92 -5.22
N ALA A 44 -1.18 -5.09 -5.19
CA ALA A 44 -1.94 -4.66 -6.35
C ALA A 44 -1.93 -3.13 -6.41
N PHE A 45 -1.32 -2.56 -7.44
CA PHE A 45 -1.33 -1.13 -7.70
C PHE A 45 -2.22 -0.83 -8.90
N THR A 46 -3.32 -0.12 -8.67
CA THR A 46 -4.25 0.32 -9.71
C THR A 46 -4.02 1.79 -9.99
N THR A 47 -3.78 2.12 -11.25
CA THR A 47 -3.54 3.49 -11.70
C THR A 47 -4.23 3.77 -13.03
N THR A 48 -4.44 5.05 -13.33
CA THR A 48 -4.97 5.52 -14.61
C THR A 48 -3.82 5.81 -15.59
N THR A 49 -3.82 5.15 -16.75
CA THR A 49 -2.82 5.42 -17.79
C THR A 49 -3.08 6.76 -18.48
N ASN A 50 -2.08 7.29 -19.19
CA ASN A 50 -2.23 8.49 -20.04
C ASN A 50 -3.33 8.37 -21.11
N SER A 51 -3.76 7.14 -21.45
CA SER A 51 -4.87 6.88 -22.37
C SER A 51 -6.24 6.84 -21.69
N GLY A 52 -6.32 7.15 -20.40
CA GLY A 52 -7.54 7.12 -19.59
C GLY A 52 -8.00 5.72 -19.19
N ASN A 53 -7.16 4.69 -19.39
CA ASN A 53 -7.53 3.32 -19.03
C ASN A 53 -7.04 2.99 -17.63
N ARG A 54 -7.89 2.33 -16.84
CA ARG A 54 -7.52 1.85 -15.51
C ARG A 54 -6.78 0.51 -15.63
N VAL A 55 -5.57 0.45 -15.09
CA VAL A 55 -4.70 -0.73 -15.15
C VAL A 55 -4.27 -1.13 -13.73
N THR A 56 -4.30 -2.43 -13.44
CA THR A 56 -3.82 -2.97 -12.15
C THR A 56 -2.58 -3.83 -12.34
N TYR A 57 -1.46 -3.35 -11.83
CA TYR A 57 -0.20 -4.10 -11.72
C TYR A 57 -0.21 -4.96 -10.46
N ARG A 58 0.20 -6.23 -10.59
CA ARG A 58 0.23 -7.17 -9.47
C ARG A 58 1.61 -7.76 -9.30
N SER A 59 2.08 -7.83 -8.06
CA SER A 59 3.36 -8.44 -7.71
C SER A 59 3.28 -9.21 -6.40
N TYR A 60 4.24 -10.10 -6.18
CA TYR A 60 4.40 -10.86 -4.94
C TYR A 60 5.71 -10.47 -4.30
N LEU A 61 5.65 -9.92 -3.09
CA LEU A 61 6.79 -9.36 -2.38
C LEU A 61 6.93 -10.04 -1.03
N ASN A 62 8.16 -10.34 -0.61
CA ASN A 62 8.43 -10.64 0.79
C ASN A 62 8.40 -9.34 1.62
N ARG A 63 8.49 -9.46 2.94
CA ARG A 63 8.44 -8.32 3.86
C ARG A 63 9.41 -7.20 3.49
N HIS A 64 10.68 -7.53 3.26
CA HIS A 64 11.71 -6.54 2.96
C HIS A 64 11.45 -5.79 1.65
N ARG A 65 11.06 -6.51 0.58
CA ARG A 65 10.75 -5.87 -0.71
C ARG A 65 9.49 -5.02 -0.65
N LEU A 66 8.50 -5.44 0.14
CA LEU A 66 7.29 -4.65 0.37
C LEU A 66 7.61 -3.33 1.07
N GLU A 67 8.45 -3.39 2.11
CA GLU A 67 8.94 -2.21 2.83
C GLU A 67 9.63 -1.22 1.89
N THR A 68 10.60 -1.69 1.11
CA THR A 68 11.30 -0.87 0.12
C THR A 68 10.36 -0.26 -0.92
N TYR A 69 9.36 -1.02 -1.37
CA TYR A 69 8.38 -0.55 -2.34
C TYR A 69 7.56 0.60 -1.77
N VAL A 70 6.95 0.40 -0.60
CA VAL A 70 6.10 1.41 0.06
C VAL A 70 6.89 2.67 0.36
N GLN A 71 8.11 2.54 0.89
CA GLN A 71 8.97 3.69 1.17
C GLN A 71 9.29 4.47 -0.11
N SER A 72 9.58 3.77 -1.22
CA SER A 72 9.83 4.40 -2.51
C SER A 72 8.60 5.14 -3.03
N THR A 73 7.41 4.53 -2.92
CA THR A 73 6.13 5.16 -3.27
C THR A 73 5.90 6.43 -2.45
N LEU A 74 6.08 6.39 -1.12
CA LEU A 74 5.87 7.57 -0.27
C LEU A 74 6.87 8.70 -0.57
N ASN A 75 8.10 8.35 -0.95
CA ASN A 75 9.11 9.32 -1.34
C ASN A 75 8.83 9.95 -2.70
N SER A 76 8.20 9.24 -3.65
CA SER A 76 7.91 9.75 -4.99
C SER A 76 6.73 10.72 -5.03
N LEU A 77 5.83 10.71 -4.04
CA LEU A 77 4.61 11.53 -4.02
C LEU A 77 4.83 13.02 -4.23
N ARG A 78 5.94 13.56 -3.72
CA ARG A 78 6.27 15.00 -3.87
C ARG A 78 6.98 15.32 -5.19
N ALA A 79 7.49 14.30 -5.87
CA ALA A 79 8.18 14.43 -7.14
C ALA A 79 7.24 14.22 -8.34
N ASP A 80 5.97 13.87 -8.10
CA ASP A 80 5.01 13.63 -9.17
C ASP A 80 4.61 14.93 -9.88
N HIS A 81 4.47 14.85 -11.19
CA HIS A 81 4.08 15.97 -12.05
C HIS A 81 2.58 16.28 -11.95
N ASP A 82 1.76 15.29 -11.63
CA ASP A 82 0.34 15.44 -11.29
C ASP A 82 0.16 15.23 -9.77
N PRO A 83 0.19 16.31 -8.96
CA PRO A 83 0.25 16.15 -7.52
C PRO A 83 -1.07 15.59 -6.97
N PHE A 84 -0.94 14.50 -6.22
CA PHE A 84 -1.99 14.03 -5.32
C PHE A 84 -2.27 15.08 -4.24
N ASP A 85 -3.54 15.24 -3.88
CA ASP A 85 -3.97 16.14 -2.80
C ASP A 85 -3.93 15.42 -1.45
N ILE A 86 -4.50 14.21 -1.41
CA ILE A 86 -4.70 13.45 -0.18
C ILE A 86 -4.20 12.02 -0.36
N ILE A 87 -3.67 11.46 0.73
CA ILE A 87 -3.42 10.03 0.86
C ILE A 87 -4.20 9.52 2.04
N GLN A 88 -5.07 8.55 1.77
CA GLN A 88 -5.75 7.79 2.80
C GLN A 88 -5.01 6.47 3.03
N VAL A 89 -4.57 6.26 4.26
CA VAL A 89 -3.94 5.02 4.74
C VAL A 89 -4.99 4.25 5.50
N SER A 90 -5.35 3.06 5.02
CA SER A 90 -6.30 2.17 5.69
C SER A 90 -5.59 0.88 6.08
N SER A 91 -5.79 0.41 7.31
CA SER A 91 -5.19 -0.80 7.85
C SER A 91 -6.27 -1.75 8.36
N SER A 92 -5.97 -3.05 8.40
CA SER A 92 -6.81 -4.06 9.04
C SER A 92 -6.77 -4.01 10.57
N VAL A 93 -5.78 -3.33 11.16
CA VAL A 93 -5.57 -3.25 12.63
C VAL A 93 -5.67 -1.85 13.20
N PHE A 94 -5.52 -0.81 12.37
CA PHE A 94 -5.63 0.59 12.80
C PHE A 94 -6.77 1.32 12.07
N PRO A 95 -7.33 2.39 12.66
CA PRO A 95 -8.25 3.28 11.94
C PRO A 95 -7.62 3.83 10.65
N SER A 96 -8.47 4.24 9.70
CA SER A 96 -8.00 4.93 8.51
C SER A 96 -7.60 6.37 8.84
N PHE A 97 -6.48 6.82 8.28
CA PHE A 97 -5.97 8.18 8.41
C PHE A 97 -5.86 8.84 7.04
N MET A 98 -6.08 10.15 6.99
CA MET A 98 -5.92 10.96 5.77
C MET A 98 -4.83 12.00 6.00
N TYR A 99 -3.92 12.11 5.04
CA TYR A 99 -2.82 13.05 5.06
C TYR A 99 -2.88 13.91 3.80
N LYS A 100 -2.73 15.23 3.96
CA LYS A 100 -2.49 16.10 2.80
C LYS A 100 -1.06 15.96 2.34
N VAL A 101 -0.86 15.78 1.04
CA VAL A 101 0.47 15.54 0.47
C VAL A 101 1.36 16.79 0.58
N GLU A 102 0.77 17.99 0.49
CA GLU A 102 1.52 19.25 0.63
C GLU A 102 2.10 19.45 2.04
N GLU A 103 1.44 18.91 3.05
CA GLU A 103 1.85 18.97 4.47
C GLU A 103 2.75 17.78 4.85
N MET A 104 2.99 16.84 3.92
CA MET A 104 3.70 15.60 4.21
C MET A 104 5.19 15.84 4.50
N SER A 105 5.52 15.79 5.79
CA SER A 105 6.87 15.84 6.30
C SER A 105 7.56 14.48 6.22
N TRP A 106 8.86 14.44 6.55
CA TRP A 106 9.59 13.18 6.66
C TRP A 106 9.03 12.30 7.78
N GLU A 107 8.75 12.89 8.93
CA GLU A 107 8.20 12.25 10.13
C GLU A 107 6.82 11.64 9.87
N MET A 108 5.99 12.31 9.07
CA MET A 108 4.69 11.75 8.65
C MET A 108 4.87 10.50 7.78
N ARG A 109 5.83 10.50 6.85
CA ARG A 109 6.11 9.31 6.03
C ARG A 109 6.62 8.14 6.87
N GLU A 110 7.49 8.41 7.84
CA GLU A 110 7.93 7.39 8.81
C GLU A 110 6.75 6.85 9.61
N THR A 111 5.86 7.72 10.08
CA THR A 111 4.64 7.29 10.81
C THR A 111 3.74 6.39 9.96
N ILE A 112 3.52 6.76 8.69
CA ILE A 112 2.74 5.92 7.75
C ILE A 112 3.43 4.57 7.56
N MET A 113 4.76 4.59 7.41
CA MET A 113 5.55 3.37 7.25
C MET A 113 5.47 2.47 8.48
N ASP A 114 5.53 3.03 9.68
CA ASP A 114 5.40 2.30 10.95
C ASP A 114 4.03 1.64 11.08
N VAL A 115 2.94 2.34 10.72
CA VAL A 115 1.59 1.78 10.73
C VAL A 115 1.49 0.58 9.76
N ILE A 116 2.04 0.73 8.56
CA ILE A 116 2.04 -0.32 7.53
C ILE A 116 2.86 -1.52 8.00
N MET A 117 4.08 -1.30 8.49
CA MET A 117 4.97 -2.38 8.90
C MET A 117 4.50 -3.05 10.19
N THR A 118 3.89 -2.31 11.12
CA THR A 118 3.25 -2.90 12.31
C THR A 118 2.08 -3.81 11.92
N THR A 119 1.28 -3.39 10.93
CA THR A 119 0.19 -4.20 10.37
C THR A 119 0.74 -5.51 9.77
N VAL A 120 1.78 -5.40 8.93
CA VAL A 120 2.45 -6.55 8.31
C VAL A 120 3.08 -7.49 9.36
N ASN A 121 3.73 -6.93 10.38
CA ASN A 121 4.41 -7.72 11.41
C ASN A 121 3.44 -8.44 12.33
N SER A 122 2.34 -7.78 12.71
CA SER A 122 1.27 -8.40 13.50
C SER A 122 0.64 -9.56 12.74
N ASP A 123 0.50 -9.40 11.42
CA ASP A 123 -0.01 -10.44 10.53
C ASP A 123 0.91 -11.67 10.49
N VAL A 124 2.22 -11.46 10.40
CA VAL A 124 3.25 -12.52 10.46
C VAL A 124 3.28 -13.19 11.83
N ALA A 125 3.25 -12.43 12.92
CA ALA A 125 3.27 -12.98 14.28
C ALA A 125 2.08 -13.92 14.53
N ARG A 126 0.89 -13.60 14.00
CA ARG A 126 -0.30 -14.46 14.07
C ARG A 126 -0.13 -15.81 13.35
N ILE A 127 0.78 -15.93 12.39
CA ILE A 127 1.02 -17.18 11.65
C ILE A 127 1.98 -18.10 12.41
N HIS A 128 2.92 -17.52 13.17
CA HIS A 128 3.99 -18.26 13.83
C HIS A 128 3.77 -18.54 15.33
N GLY A 129 2.72 -17.97 15.93
CA GLY A 129 2.28 -18.26 17.30
C GLY A 129 1.06 -19.17 17.31
#